data_AF-A0A3B0NZF2-F1
#
_entry.id   AF-A0A3B0NZF2-F1
#
_cell.length_a   1.000
_cell.length_b   1.000
_cell.length_c   1.000
_cell.angle_alpha   90.00
_cell.angle_beta   90.00
_cell.angle_gamma   90.00
#
_symmetry.space_group_name_H-M   'P 1'
#
loop_
_entity.id
_entity.type
_entity.pdbx_description
1 polymer ?
#
loop_
_entity_poly.entity_id
_entity_poly.type
_entity_poly.pdbx_seq_one_letter_code
_entity_poly.pdbx_strand_id
1 'polypeptide(L)'
;MINSGARGNISNYVQLAGMRGLMANNTKTTKADAKNDRVVRSTVEVPVKSSFIEGLTAFEFYSSTHGARKGLTDTALNTAKSGYLTRRLVDVAQNIVVRQADCGSEYGYLARNIVDTKTKQIIVPLKERIVGRFSNKPIYDKNNNLICERNVLFTNKLAQKIIEAGITEVEIRSILGCNTRNGVCKVCFGKDLATNRIVNIGEAVGIIAAQSIGEPGTQLTMRTFHTGGVAGVEDITGGFTRLIELIDAHDQPW
;
A
#
# COMPACT_ATOMS: atom_id res chain seq x y z
N MET A 1 7.00 -26.79 4.84
CA MET A 1 7.37 -25.41 5.25
C MET A 1 7.00 -24.38 4.18
N ILE A 2 7.50 -24.51 2.95
CA ILE A 2 7.18 -23.56 1.85
C ILE A 2 5.70 -23.70 1.42
N ASN A 3 5.27 -24.91 1.03
CA ASN A 3 3.88 -25.14 0.59
C ASN A 3 2.83 -24.90 1.69
N SER A 4 3.25 -24.97 2.96
CA SER A 4 2.38 -24.74 4.11
C SER A 4 2.33 -23.26 4.55
N GLY A 5 3.06 -22.37 3.88
CA GLY A 5 3.11 -20.93 4.21
C GLY A 5 3.78 -20.59 5.55
N ALA A 6 4.38 -21.56 6.23
CA ALA A 6 4.89 -21.38 7.59
C ALA A 6 6.15 -20.50 7.60
N ARG A 7 7.12 -20.80 6.73
CA ARG A 7 8.34 -19.99 6.53
C ARG A 7 9.05 -20.44 5.26
N GLY A 8 9.64 -19.48 4.55
CA GLY A 8 10.45 -19.71 3.35
C GLY A 8 9.72 -19.41 2.05
N ASN A 9 10.49 -18.96 1.06
CA ASN A 9 10.04 -18.70 -0.31
C ASN A 9 10.83 -19.59 -1.28
N ILE A 10 10.28 -19.85 -2.46
CA ILE A 10 10.95 -20.56 -3.55
C ILE A 10 12.29 -19.90 -3.87
N SER A 11 12.36 -18.57 -3.86
CA SER A 11 13.62 -17.83 -4.06
C SER A 11 14.71 -18.20 -3.04
N ASN A 12 14.35 -18.45 -1.78
CA ASN A 12 15.30 -18.88 -0.74
C ASN A 12 15.75 -20.32 -1.00
N TYR A 13 14.85 -21.19 -1.47
CA TYR A 13 15.18 -22.57 -1.79
C TYR A 13 16.12 -22.68 -2.98
N VAL A 14 15.90 -21.86 -4.02
CA VAL A 14 16.79 -21.77 -5.18
C VAL A 14 18.20 -21.35 -4.78
N GLN A 15 18.36 -20.41 -3.83
CA GLN A 15 19.68 -20.05 -3.31
C GLN A 15 20.35 -21.16 -2.49
N LEU A 16 19.56 -22.01 -1.83
CA LEU A 16 20.08 -23.12 -1.01
C LEU A 16 20.58 -24.27 -1.87
N ALA A 17 19.79 -24.72 -2.84
CA ALA A 17 20.03 -25.97 -3.59
C ALA A 17 20.19 -25.80 -5.11
N GLY A 18 20.11 -24.58 -5.62
CA GLY A 18 20.22 -24.26 -7.04
C GLY A 18 21.43 -23.37 -7.32
N MET A 19 21.19 -22.10 -7.59
CA MET A 19 22.26 -21.11 -7.77
C MET A 19 21.88 -19.81 -7.10
N ARG A 20 22.87 -19.07 -6.60
CA ARG A 20 22.63 -17.79 -5.93
C ARG A 20 22.31 -16.66 -6.92
N GLY A 21 22.89 -16.72 -8.13
CA GLY A 21 22.56 -15.80 -9.23
C GLY A 21 23.38 -14.50 -9.24
N LEU A 22 22.82 -13.46 -9.86
CA LEU A 22 23.48 -12.16 -10.01
C LEU A 22 23.35 -11.32 -8.75
N MET A 23 24.44 -10.64 -8.36
CA MET A 23 24.44 -9.74 -7.21
C MET A 23 24.20 -8.29 -7.63
N ALA A 24 23.52 -7.54 -6.78
CA ALA A 24 23.35 -6.09 -6.92
C ALA A 24 24.68 -5.38 -6.63
N ASN A 25 25.07 -4.45 -7.50
CA ASN A 25 26.25 -3.63 -7.28
C ASN A 25 25.95 -2.49 -6.29
N ASN A 26 27.00 -1.95 -5.68
CA ASN A 26 26.91 -0.86 -4.72
C ASN A 26 26.55 0.48 -5.41
N THR A 27 27.11 0.74 -6.59
CA THR A 27 26.92 1.96 -7.37
C THR A 27 25.58 1.95 -8.11
N LYS A 28 24.74 2.95 -7.87
CA LYS A 28 23.58 3.22 -8.72
C LYS A 28 24.04 3.96 -9.98
N THR A 29 24.75 3.30 -10.88
CA THR A 29 24.90 3.83 -12.24
C THR A 29 23.57 3.62 -12.93
N THR A 30 22.75 4.67 -13.00
CA THR A 30 21.61 4.75 -13.91
C THR A 30 22.16 4.81 -15.33
N LYS A 31 22.50 3.65 -15.90
CA LYS A 31 22.61 3.56 -17.35
C LYS A 31 21.18 3.62 -17.86
N ALA A 32 20.77 4.80 -18.34
CA ALA A 32 19.63 4.89 -19.22
C ALA A 32 20.00 4.09 -20.47
N ASP A 33 19.47 2.87 -20.58
CA ASP A 33 19.46 2.18 -21.85
C ASP A 33 18.53 3.01 -22.75
N ALA A 34 19.11 3.91 -23.55
CA ALA A 34 18.41 4.92 -24.37
C ALA A 34 17.39 4.33 -25.36
N LYS A 35 17.29 2.99 -25.44
CA LYS A 35 16.34 2.24 -26.24
C LYS A 35 15.10 1.73 -25.49
N ASN A 36 15.16 1.56 -24.17
CA ASN A 36 14.16 0.79 -23.41
C ASN A 36 13.59 1.49 -22.16
N ASP A 37 14.05 2.70 -21.83
CA ASP A 37 13.54 3.51 -20.70
C ASP A 37 13.41 2.72 -19.39
N ARG A 38 14.34 1.77 -19.18
CA ARG A 38 14.39 0.87 -18.03
C ARG A 38 15.59 1.24 -17.17
N VAL A 39 15.35 1.40 -15.87
CA VAL A 39 16.40 1.57 -14.87
C VAL A 39 17.09 0.21 -14.67
N VAL A 40 18.11 -0.08 -15.47
CA VAL A 40 18.96 -1.25 -15.26
C VAL A 40 19.88 -0.93 -14.10
N ARG A 41 19.61 -1.53 -12.95
CA ARG A 41 20.53 -1.50 -11.81
C ARG A 41 21.84 -2.10 -12.27
N SER A 42 22.97 -1.45 -11.94
CA SER A 42 24.25 -2.10 -12.18
C SER A 42 24.29 -3.38 -11.34
N THR A 43 24.20 -4.52 -12.01
CA THR A 43 24.43 -5.84 -11.45
C THR A 43 25.87 -6.20 -11.68
N VAL A 44 26.48 -6.94 -10.76
CA VAL A 44 27.81 -7.51 -11.00
C VAL A 44 27.67 -8.50 -12.17
N GLU A 45 28.44 -8.30 -13.24
CA GLU A 45 28.35 -9.10 -14.47
C GLU A 45 28.73 -10.57 -14.24
N VAL A 46 29.58 -10.83 -13.24
CA VAL A 46 29.99 -12.19 -12.84
C VAL A 46 28.95 -12.78 -11.88
N PRO A 47 28.20 -13.82 -12.27
CA PRO A 47 27.21 -14.46 -11.41
C PRO A 47 27.88 -15.37 -10.37
N VAL A 48 27.21 -15.54 -9.23
CA VAL A 48 27.54 -16.58 -8.25
C VAL A 48 26.85 -17.86 -8.69
N LYS A 49 27.63 -18.85 -9.12
CA LYS A 49 27.12 -20.11 -9.69
C LYS A 49 26.82 -21.12 -8.60
N SER A 50 27.66 -21.17 -7.56
CA SER A 50 27.52 -22.12 -6.47
C SER A 50 26.28 -21.87 -5.62
N SER A 51 25.72 -22.95 -5.10
CA SER A 51 24.69 -22.95 -4.06
C SER A 51 25.28 -22.90 -2.65
N PHE A 52 24.44 -22.67 -1.64
CA PHE A 52 24.88 -22.81 -0.25
C PHE A 52 25.16 -24.25 0.18
N ILE A 53 24.55 -25.24 -0.47
CA ILE A 53 24.85 -26.66 -0.21
C ILE A 53 26.24 -27.03 -0.75
N GLU A 54 26.59 -26.56 -1.95
CA GLU A 54 27.90 -26.83 -2.57
C GLU A 54 29.03 -26.01 -1.94
N GLY A 55 28.70 -24.85 -1.39
CA GLY A 55 29.66 -23.93 -0.78
C GLY A 55 30.15 -22.86 -1.75
N LEU A 56 30.43 -21.68 -1.20
CA LEU A 56 30.85 -20.50 -1.98
C LEU A 56 32.38 -20.41 -2.04
N THR A 57 32.91 -20.08 -3.21
CA THR A 57 34.33 -19.72 -3.34
C THR A 57 34.62 -18.39 -2.63
N ALA A 58 35.89 -18.13 -2.31
CA ALA A 58 36.28 -16.88 -1.62
C ALA A 58 35.83 -15.62 -2.39
N PHE A 59 35.93 -15.65 -3.73
CA PHE A 59 35.49 -14.55 -4.58
C PHE A 59 33.96 -14.39 -4.59
N GLU A 60 33.20 -15.49 -4.72
CA GLU A 60 31.74 -15.45 -4.71
C GLU A 60 31.18 -14.97 -3.37
N PHE A 61 31.79 -15.43 -2.26
CA PHE A 61 31.46 -14.94 -0.94
C PHE A 61 31.73 -13.44 -0.82
N TYR A 62 32.93 -12.97 -1.19
CA TYR A 62 33.29 -11.55 -1.17
C TYR A 62 32.35 -10.69 -2.02
N SER A 63 32.04 -11.12 -3.25
CA SER A 63 31.10 -10.43 -4.13
C SER A 63 29.72 -10.28 -3.48
N SER A 64 29.21 -11.34 -2.84
CA SER A 64 27.90 -11.32 -2.17
C SER A 64 27.82 -10.39 -0.94
N THR A 65 28.95 -10.06 -0.31
CA THR A 65 28.95 -9.21 0.89
C THR A 65 28.54 -7.76 0.61
N HIS A 66 28.80 -7.24 -0.59
CA HIS A 66 28.53 -5.85 -0.94
C HIS A 66 27.03 -5.53 -0.90
N GLY A 67 26.22 -6.37 -1.55
CA GLY A 67 24.77 -6.23 -1.55
C GLY A 67 24.17 -6.45 -0.16
N ALA A 68 24.70 -7.41 0.61
CA ALA A 68 24.25 -7.67 1.97
C ALA A 68 24.52 -6.49 2.93
N ARG A 69 25.73 -5.91 2.91
CA ARG A 69 26.07 -4.75 3.74
C ARG A 69 25.22 -3.53 3.38
N LYS A 70 25.06 -3.25 2.10
CA LYS A 70 24.20 -2.16 1.62
C LYS A 70 22.77 -2.32 2.13
N GLY A 71 22.21 -3.53 2.01
CA GLY A 71 20.87 -3.83 2.52
C GLY A 71 20.73 -3.59 4.02
N LEU A 72 21.70 -4.01 4.84
CA LEU A 72 21.70 -3.77 6.28
C LEU A 72 21.76 -2.28 6.63
N THR A 73 22.62 -1.53 5.95
CA THR A 73 22.74 -0.07 6.15
C THR A 73 21.46 0.65 5.72
N ASP A 74 20.88 0.28 4.58
CA ASP A 74 19.63 0.86 4.07
C ASP A 74 18.46 0.57 5.02
N THR A 75 18.37 -0.63 5.58
CA THR A 75 17.38 -0.96 6.63
C THR A 75 17.52 -0.02 7.82
N ALA A 76 18.74 0.15 8.34
CA ALA A 76 18.99 1.01 9.51
C ALA A 76 18.67 2.49 9.24
N LEU A 77 19.04 3.02 8.07
CA LEU A 77 18.82 4.43 7.72
C LEU A 77 17.35 4.73 7.39
N ASN A 78 16.66 3.84 6.70
CA ASN A 78 15.29 4.11 6.25
C ASN A 78 14.24 3.95 7.37
N THR A 79 14.54 3.24 8.46
CA THR A 79 13.71 3.24 9.67
C THR A 79 13.55 4.65 10.24
N ALA A 80 14.60 5.47 10.24
CA ALA A 80 14.51 6.85 10.71
C ALA A 80 13.58 7.71 9.84
N LYS A 81 13.65 7.54 8.51
CA LYS A 81 12.80 8.29 7.56
C LYS A 81 11.32 7.93 7.70
N SER A 82 11.00 6.65 7.85
CA SER A 82 9.63 6.18 8.05
C SER A 82 9.07 6.56 9.42
N GLY A 83 9.90 6.55 10.47
CA GLY A 83 9.54 7.12 11.78
C GLY A 83 9.23 8.61 11.72
N TYR A 84 10.06 9.38 11.00
CA TYR A 84 9.83 10.82 10.81
C TYR A 84 8.53 11.10 10.05
N LEU A 85 8.23 10.36 8.98
CA LEU A 85 6.97 10.47 8.25
C LEU A 85 5.78 10.19 9.18
N THR A 86 5.83 9.11 9.96
CA THR A 86 4.77 8.75 10.90
C THR A 86 4.53 9.86 11.92
N ARG A 87 5.59 10.46 12.46
CA ARG A 87 5.48 11.61 13.37
C ARG A 87 4.76 12.78 12.72
N ARG A 88 5.12 13.14 11.48
CA ARG A 88 4.48 14.23 10.72
C ARG A 88 3.00 13.94 10.45
N LEU A 89 2.67 12.71 10.06
CA LEU A 89 1.29 12.30 9.83
C LEU A 89 0.45 12.42 11.10
N VAL A 90 0.98 12.00 12.25
CA VAL A 90 0.29 12.14 13.54
C VAL A 90 0.08 13.61 13.90
N ASP A 91 1.09 14.46 13.72
CA ASP A 91 0.99 15.88 14.06
C ASP A 91 -0.11 16.61 13.27
N VAL A 92 -0.24 16.29 11.98
CA VAL A 92 -1.31 16.84 11.11
C VAL A 92 -2.67 16.25 11.46
N ALA A 93 -2.74 14.95 11.78
CA ALA A 93 -4.00 14.23 11.95
C ALA A 93 -4.55 14.21 13.38
N GLN A 94 -3.78 14.63 14.40
CA GLN A 94 -4.13 14.48 15.82
C GLN A 94 -5.49 15.09 16.20
N ASN A 95 -5.88 16.19 15.55
CA ASN A 95 -7.14 16.89 15.85
C ASN A 95 -8.35 16.31 15.11
N ILE A 96 -8.18 15.29 14.28
CA ILE A 96 -9.27 14.68 13.51
C ILE A 96 -9.95 13.62 14.37
N VAL A 97 -11.02 14.04 15.05
CA VAL A 97 -11.88 13.20 15.90
C VAL A 97 -13.31 13.16 15.36
N VAL A 98 -14.05 12.10 15.66
CA VAL A 98 -15.48 12.03 15.35
C VAL A 98 -16.26 12.91 16.33
N ARG A 99 -16.95 13.94 15.83
CA ARG A 99 -17.62 14.93 16.70
C ARG A 99 -19.14 14.84 16.76
N GLN A 100 -19.76 14.44 15.65
CA GLN A 100 -21.22 14.46 15.52
C GLN A 100 -21.72 13.28 14.68
N ALA A 101 -23.03 13.01 14.75
CA ALA A 101 -23.64 11.90 14.02
C ALA A 101 -23.66 12.14 12.50
N ASP A 102 -24.28 13.24 12.06
CA ASP A 102 -24.32 13.66 10.65
C ASP A 102 -23.97 15.14 10.54
N CYS A 103 -23.31 15.52 9.45
CA CYS A 103 -23.01 16.91 9.10
C CYS A 103 -24.00 17.54 8.12
N GLY A 104 -24.98 16.76 7.61
CA GLY A 104 -25.98 17.22 6.65
C GLY A 104 -25.43 17.48 5.24
N SER A 105 -24.16 17.15 4.97
CA SER A 105 -23.57 17.31 3.65
C SER A 105 -24.26 16.40 2.63
N GLU A 106 -24.62 16.99 1.49
CA GLU A 106 -25.12 16.28 0.30
C GLU A 106 -23.99 15.94 -0.69
N TYR A 107 -22.76 16.33 -0.38
CA TYR A 107 -21.61 16.04 -1.23
C TYR A 107 -21.19 14.58 -1.08
N GLY A 108 -21.29 13.84 -2.18
CA GLY A 108 -20.86 12.45 -2.27
C GLY A 108 -19.58 12.30 -3.08
N TYR A 109 -18.85 11.22 -2.80
CA TYR A 109 -17.73 10.79 -3.61
C TYR A 109 -18.17 9.63 -4.51
N LEU A 110 -17.87 9.74 -5.81
CA LEU A 110 -18.19 8.70 -6.79
C LEU A 110 -17.17 7.56 -6.71
N ALA A 111 -17.54 6.45 -6.09
CA ALA A 111 -16.71 5.25 -6.00
C ALA A 111 -16.85 4.40 -7.27
N ARG A 112 -15.71 4.08 -7.87
CA ARG A 112 -15.55 3.19 -9.04
C ARG A 112 -14.39 2.23 -8.84
N ASN A 113 -14.30 1.20 -9.67
CA ASN A 113 -13.13 0.32 -9.70
C ASN A 113 -11.85 1.15 -9.93
N ILE A 114 -10.80 0.88 -9.15
CA ILE A 114 -9.49 1.48 -9.39
C ILE A 114 -8.75 0.55 -10.35
N VAL A 115 -8.51 1.04 -11.56
CA VAL A 115 -7.85 0.29 -12.64
C VAL A 115 -6.50 0.94 -12.92
N ASP A 116 -5.45 0.14 -13.04
CA ASP A 116 -4.14 0.62 -13.48
C ASP A 116 -4.21 1.05 -14.96
N THR A 117 -3.80 2.27 -15.25
CA THR A 117 -3.81 2.84 -16.60
C THR A 117 -2.88 2.08 -17.56
N LYS A 118 -1.79 1.48 -17.06
CA LYS A 118 -0.80 0.80 -17.89
C LYS A 118 -1.16 -0.65 -18.18
N THR A 119 -1.58 -1.39 -17.17
CA THR A 119 -1.81 -2.85 -17.26
C THR A 119 -3.29 -3.22 -17.40
N LYS A 120 -4.21 -2.26 -17.26
CA LYS A 120 -5.67 -2.46 -17.18
C LYS A 120 -6.10 -3.47 -16.10
N GLN A 121 -5.23 -3.80 -15.15
CA GLN A 121 -5.57 -4.66 -14.04
C GLN A 121 -6.39 -3.89 -13.00
N ILE A 122 -7.39 -4.56 -12.43
CA ILE A 122 -8.20 -4.00 -11.34
C ILE A 122 -7.36 -4.09 -10.06
N ILE A 123 -6.95 -2.95 -9.52
CA ILE A 123 -6.17 -2.87 -8.27
C ILE A 123 -7.10 -3.07 -7.08
N VAL A 124 -8.19 -2.31 -7.03
CA VAL A 124 -9.19 -2.39 -5.96
C VAL A 124 -10.59 -2.47 -6.57
N PRO A 125 -11.34 -3.56 -6.32
CA PRO A 125 -12.70 -3.71 -6.81
C PRO A 125 -13.67 -2.79 -6.05
N LEU A 126 -14.77 -2.42 -6.69
CA LEU A 126 -15.81 -1.56 -6.13
C LEU A 126 -16.36 -2.10 -4.80
N LYS A 127 -16.48 -3.43 -4.68
CA LYS A 127 -16.95 -4.12 -3.47
C LYS A 127 -16.20 -3.66 -2.22
N GLU A 128 -14.87 -3.67 -2.28
CA GLU A 128 -14.03 -3.33 -1.14
C GLU A 128 -14.08 -1.83 -0.82
N ARG A 129 -14.32 -0.99 -1.83
CA ARG A 129 -14.42 0.46 -1.64
C ARG A 129 -15.73 0.89 -0.96
N ILE A 130 -16.83 0.21 -1.25
CA ILE A 130 -18.15 0.57 -0.73
C ILE A 130 -18.42 -0.01 0.66
N VAL A 131 -17.88 -1.20 0.98
CA VAL A 131 -18.13 -1.88 2.25
C VAL A 131 -17.73 -1.00 3.44
N GLY A 132 -18.64 -0.84 4.39
CA GLY A 132 -18.41 -0.03 5.60
C GLY A 132 -18.59 1.47 5.41
N ARG A 133 -19.00 1.94 4.23
CA ARG A 133 -19.37 3.34 3.96
C ARG A 133 -20.89 3.51 3.93
N PHE A 134 -21.36 4.76 3.92
CA PHE A 134 -22.78 5.11 3.80
C PHE A 134 -23.13 5.56 2.38
N SER A 135 -24.35 5.28 1.93
CA SER A 135 -24.89 5.78 0.67
C SER A 135 -25.18 7.28 0.73
N ASN A 136 -24.81 8.04 -0.31
CA ASN A 136 -25.20 9.45 -0.41
C ASN A 136 -26.56 9.63 -1.13
N LYS A 137 -26.80 8.82 -2.17
CA LYS A 137 -28.04 8.81 -2.95
C LYS A 137 -28.71 7.43 -2.88
N PRO A 138 -30.05 7.37 -3.05
CA PRO A 138 -30.73 6.09 -3.20
C PRO A 138 -30.24 5.38 -4.46
N ILE A 139 -30.05 4.06 -4.37
CA ILE A 139 -29.56 3.21 -5.46
C ILE A 139 -30.72 2.36 -5.95
N TYR A 140 -30.98 2.45 -7.26
CA TYR A 140 -32.01 1.69 -7.96
C TYR A 140 -31.35 0.65 -8.88
N ASP A 141 -32.05 -0.46 -9.07
CA ASP A 141 -31.71 -1.48 -10.06
C ASP A 141 -32.13 -1.04 -11.48
N LYS A 142 -31.70 -1.78 -12.52
CA LYS A 142 -32.15 -1.59 -13.91
C LYS A 142 -33.67 -1.71 -14.07
N ASN A 143 -34.31 -2.48 -13.19
CA ASN A 143 -35.76 -2.66 -13.13
C ASN A 143 -36.47 -1.61 -12.26
N ASN A 144 -35.76 -0.55 -11.85
CA ASN A 144 -36.25 0.52 -10.98
C ASN A 144 -36.64 0.09 -9.55
N ASN A 145 -36.21 -1.10 -9.13
CA ASN A 145 -36.37 -1.57 -7.75
C ASN A 145 -35.35 -0.89 -6.84
N LEU A 146 -35.78 -0.42 -5.67
CA LEU A 146 -34.88 0.21 -4.71
C LEU A 146 -34.00 -0.84 -4.00
N ILE A 147 -32.68 -0.74 -4.18
CA ILE A 147 -31.70 -1.64 -3.56
C ILE A 147 -31.24 -1.09 -2.20
N CYS A 148 -31.01 0.22 -2.14
CA CYS A 148 -30.45 0.89 -0.96
C CYS A 148 -31.03 2.30 -0.85
N GLU A 149 -31.54 2.67 0.32
CA GLU A 149 -31.96 4.05 0.61
C GLU A 149 -30.76 4.96 0.87
N ARG A 150 -31.01 6.27 0.99
CA ARG A 150 -29.99 7.26 1.40
C ARG A 150 -29.58 7.02 2.87
N ASN A 151 -28.30 7.28 3.18
CA ASN A 151 -27.73 7.15 4.53
C ASN A 151 -27.81 5.73 5.14
N VAL A 152 -27.77 4.70 4.29
CA VAL A 152 -27.69 3.30 4.74
C VAL A 152 -26.24 2.82 4.66
N LEU A 153 -25.81 2.06 5.67
CA LEU A 153 -24.48 1.47 5.73
C LEU A 153 -24.38 0.28 4.75
N PHE A 154 -23.36 0.28 3.90
CA PHE A 154 -23.07 -0.86 3.03
C PHE A 154 -22.49 -2.04 3.82
N THR A 155 -23.31 -3.06 4.01
CA THR A 155 -22.87 -4.38 4.48
C THR A 155 -22.33 -5.22 3.33
N ASN A 156 -21.54 -6.26 3.62
CA ASN A 156 -21.05 -7.19 2.60
C ASN A 156 -22.16 -7.78 1.72
N LYS A 157 -23.34 -8.04 2.30
CA LYS A 157 -24.51 -8.55 1.57
C LYS A 157 -25.09 -7.50 0.62
N LEU A 158 -25.22 -6.24 1.06
CA LEU A 158 -25.70 -5.14 0.22
C LEU A 158 -24.72 -4.82 -0.90
N ALA A 159 -23.42 -4.78 -0.59
CA ALA A 159 -22.38 -4.57 -1.59
C ALA A 159 -22.40 -5.64 -2.69
N GLN A 160 -22.64 -6.90 -2.32
CA GLN A 160 -22.78 -8.00 -3.27
C GLN A 160 -24.00 -7.82 -4.19
N LYS A 161 -25.17 -7.47 -3.64
CA LYS A 161 -26.39 -7.20 -4.44
C LYS A 161 -26.19 -6.06 -5.45
N ILE A 162 -25.47 -5.01 -5.07
CA ILE A 162 -25.18 -3.86 -5.93
C ILE A 162 -24.33 -4.27 -7.13
N ILE A 163 -23.37 -5.18 -6.92
CA ILE A 163 -22.50 -5.70 -7.98
C ILE A 163 -23.27 -6.66 -8.89
N GLU A 164 -24.14 -7.50 -8.32
CA GLU A 164 -25.03 -8.41 -9.07
C GLU A 164 -26.03 -7.64 -9.95
N ALA A 165 -26.50 -6.48 -9.50
CA ALA A 165 -27.30 -5.56 -10.31
C ALA A 165 -26.51 -4.93 -11.48
N GLY A 166 -25.19 -5.11 -11.52
CA GLY A 166 -24.32 -4.61 -12.59
C GLY A 166 -24.03 -3.11 -12.49
N ILE A 167 -24.08 -2.53 -11.29
CA ILE A 167 -23.79 -1.11 -11.06
C ILE A 167 -22.27 -0.91 -10.99
N THR A 168 -21.75 -0.02 -11.83
CA THR A 168 -20.30 0.22 -11.97
C THR A 168 -19.79 1.37 -11.09
N GLU A 169 -20.66 2.31 -10.75
CA GLU A 169 -20.33 3.51 -9.98
C GLU A 169 -21.37 3.76 -8.90
N VAL A 170 -20.92 4.07 -7.68
CA VAL A 170 -21.79 4.29 -6.53
C VAL A 170 -21.36 5.55 -5.81
N GLU A 171 -22.31 6.44 -5.53
CA GLU A 171 -22.05 7.64 -4.76
C GLU A 171 -22.11 7.37 -3.25
N ILE A 172 -20.95 7.44 -2.61
CA ILE A 172 -20.77 7.18 -1.18
C ILE A 172 -20.53 8.48 -0.41
N ARG A 173 -20.90 8.49 0.87
CA ARG A 173 -20.47 9.55 1.78
C ARG A 173 -19.00 9.33 2.13
N SER A 174 -18.23 10.42 2.12
CA SER A 174 -16.80 10.42 2.32
C SER A 174 -16.38 11.57 3.23
N ILE A 175 -15.23 11.42 3.86
CA ILE A 175 -14.61 12.45 4.70
C ILE A 175 -14.29 13.71 3.87
N LEU A 176 -13.99 13.55 2.57
CA LEU A 176 -13.71 14.67 1.66
C LEU A 176 -14.87 15.67 1.51
N GLY A 177 -16.11 15.20 1.72
CA GLY A 177 -17.32 16.03 1.66
C GLY A 177 -17.88 16.42 3.02
N CYS A 178 -17.14 16.23 4.11
CA CYS A 178 -17.67 16.43 5.46
C CYS A 178 -17.64 17.91 5.87
N ASN A 179 -18.78 18.45 6.32
CA ASN A 179 -18.89 19.84 6.80
C ASN A 179 -18.60 20.01 8.30
N THR A 180 -18.09 18.98 8.98
CA THR A 180 -17.82 19.04 10.42
C THR A 180 -16.56 19.87 10.68
N ARG A 181 -16.65 20.89 11.55
CA ARG A 181 -15.48 21.68 11.93
C ARG A 181 -14.51 20.87 12.79
N ASN A 182 -13.22 20.89 12.46
CA ASN A 182 -12.12 20.27 13.22
C ASN A 182 -12.39 18.80 13.60
N GLY A 183 -12.90 18.01 12.64
CA GLY A 183 -13.23 16.61 12.87
C GLY A 183 -14.06 16.04 11.74
N VAL A 184 -14.67 14.88 11.98
CA VAL A 184 -15.51 14.19 10.99
C VAL A 184 -16.85 13.77 11.61
N CYS A 185 -17.84 13.55 10.73
CA CYS A 185 -19.13 13.02 11.12
C CYS A 185 -19.13 11.49 11.10
N LYS A 186 -19.93 10.85 11.97
CA LYS A 186 -20.05 9.39 12.07
C LYS A 186 -20.48 8.76 10.74
N VAL A 187 -21.45 9.37 10.06
CA VAL A 187 -21.95 8.90 8.75
C VAL A 187 -20.92 9.07 7.63
N CYS A 188 -20.11 10.12 7.68
CA CYS A 188 -19.09 10.45 6.67
C CYS A 188 -17.88 9.53 6.78
N PHE A 189 -17.53 9.14 8.01
CA PHE A 189 -16.49 8.18 8.29
C PHE A 189 -16.96 6.74 8.04
N GLY A 190 -18.10 6.34 8.61
CA GLY A 190 -18.65 5.01 8.42
C GLY A 190 -18.24 4.03 9.53
N LYS A 191 -17.72 2.89 9.10
CA LYS A 191 -17.38 1.75 9.95
C LYS A 191 -15.94 1.83 10.46
N ASP A 192 -15.77 1.59 11.76
CA ASP A 192 -14.47 1.31 12.35
C ASP A 192 -14.02 -0.12 11.97
N LEU A 193 -12.80 -0.22 11.45
CA LEU A 193 -12.20 -1.46 10.98
C LEU A 193 -11.68 -2.33 12.13
N ALA A 194 -11.36 -1.75 13.29
CA ALA A 194 -10.87 -2.49 14.44
C ALA A 194 -12.01 -3.27 15.13
N THR A 195 -13.11 -2.60 15.44
CA THR A 195 -14.26 -3.21 16.13
C THR A 195 -15.32 -3.79 15.21
N ASN A 196 -15.24 -3.52 13.90
CA ASN A 196 -16.26 -3.84 12.91
C ASN A 196 -17.65 -3.22 13.20
N ARG A 197 -17.70 -2.12 13.97
CA ARG A 197 -18.94 -1.38 14.29
C ARG A 197 -18.92 0.00 13.63
N ILE A 198 -20.05 0.70 13.67
CA ILE A 198 -20.08 2.10 13.24
C ILE A 198 -19.27 2.92 14.25
N VAL A 199 -18.41 3.81 13.77
CA VAL A 199 -17.50 4.61 14.59
C VAL A 199 -18.24 5.37 15.69
N ASN A 200 -17.62 5.54 16.86
CA ASN A 200 -18.22 6.26 17.97
C ASN A 200 -17.80 7.73 18.00
N ILE A 201 -18.62 8.56 18.65
CA ILE A 201 -18.28 9.96 18.89
C ILE A 201 -17.16 10.00 19.93
N GLY A 202 -16.13 10.82 19.67
CA GLY A 202 -14.91 10.92 20.47
C GLY A 202 -13.75 10.06 19.98
N GLU A 203 -13.95 9.23 18.94
CA GLU A 203 -12.91 8.34 18.44
C GLU A 203 -11.84 9.09 17.63
N ALA A 204 -10.56 8.83 17.94
CA ALA A 204 -9.40 9.51 17.39
C ALA A 204 -8.97 8.94 16.04
N VAL A 205 -9.86 9.03 15.05
CA VAL A 205 -9.69 8.43 13.72
C VAL A 205 -8.46 8.95 12.96
N GLY A 206 -8.02 10.18 13.22
CA GLY A 206 -6.82 10.74 12.61
C GLY A 206 -5.54 10.04 13.04
N ILE A 207 -5.39 9.75 14.34
CA ILE A 207 -4.22 9.02 14.87
C ILE A 207 -4.20 7.60 14.32
N ILE A 208 -5.36 6.93 14.29
CA ILE A 208 -5.51 5.59 13.75
C ILE A 208 -5.11 5.56 12.26
N ALA A 209 -5.54 6.54 11.47
CA ALA A 209 -5.18 6.65 10.05
C ALA A 209 -3.68 6.90 9.85
N ALA A 210 -3.09 7.79 10.64
CA ALA A 210 -1.65 8.09 10.58
C ALA A 210 -0.80 6.85 10.88
N GLN A 211 -1.16 6.08 11.91
CA GLN A 211 -0.47 4.82 12.25
C GLN A 211 -0.67 3.75 11.18
N SER A 212 -1.89 3.63 10.62
CA SER A 212 -2.21 2.66 9.58
C SER A 212 -1.43 2.90 8.27
N ILE A 213 -0.96 4.12 8.03
CA ILE A 213 -0.06 4.44 6.91
C ILE A 213 1.40 4.30 7.34
N GLY A 214 1.74 4.80 8.53
CA GLY A 214 3.11 4.84 9.05
C GLY A 214 3.73 3.46 9.28
N GLU A 215 3.01 2.55 9.94
CA GLU A 215 3.52 1.20 10.24
C GLU A 215 3.86 0.43 8.96
N PRO A 216 2.96 0.28 7.96
CA PRO A 216 3.32 -0.33 6.68
C PRO A 216 4.46 0.42 5.97
N GLY A 217 4.53 1.75 6.09
CA GLY A 217 5.66 2.53 5.57
C GLY A 217 7.00 2.09 6.14
N THR A 218 7.09 1.92 7.47
CA THR A 218 8.30 1.37 8.12
C THR A 218 8.58 -0.05 7.64
N GLN A 219 7.54 -0.88 7.49
CA GLN A 219 7.67 -2.25 7.05
C GLN A 219 8.14 -2.36 5.59
N LEU A 220 7.66 -1.50 4.69
CA LEU A 220 8.10 -1.41 3.30
C LEU A 220 9.60 -1.06 3.23
N THR A 221 10.08 -0.18 4.11
CA THR A 221 11.50 0.16 4.17
C THR A 221 12.38 -0.94 4.78
N MET A 222 11.82 -1.84 5.59
CA MET A 222 12.57 -2.91 6.25
C MET A 222 12.52 -4.25 5.50
N ARG A 223 11.37 -4.63 4.90
CA ARG A 223 11.17 -5.98 4.32
C ARG A 223 11.86 -6.17 2.96
N THR A 224 12.16 -5.11 2.22
CA THR A 224 12.62 -5.23 0.83
C THR A 224 14.11 -5.48 0.65
N PHE A 225 14.94 -5.35 1.70
CA PHE A 225 16.41 -5.31 1.53
C PHE A 225 17.19 -6.48 2.15
N HIS A 226 16.55 -7.41 2.86
CA HIS A 226 17.22 -8.60 3.42
C HIS A 226 17.28 -9.79 2.46
N THR A 227 17.20 -9.56 1.15
CA THR A 227 17.35 -10.63 0.13
C THR A 227 18.81 -11.04 -0.10
N GLY A 228 19.75 -10.49 0.68
CA GLY A 228 21.15 -10.90 0.65
C GLY A 228 21.90 -10.47 -0.60
N GLY A 229 21.45 -9.40 -1.26
CA GLY A 229 22.11 -8.82 -2.42
C GLY A 229 21.76 -9.47 -3.77
N VAL A 230 20.82 -10.41 -3.83
CA VAL A 230 20.39 -11.03 -5.10
C VAL A 230 19.58 -10.04 -5.94
N ALA A 231 19.99 -9.87 -7.20
CA ALA A 231 19.31 -9.02 -8.17
C ALA A 231 18.04 -9.69 -8.71
N GLY A 232 16.99 -8.90 -8.97
CA GLY A 232 15.73 -9.38 -9.59
C GLY A 232 14.53 -9.47 -8.65
N VAL A 233 14.70 -9.19 -7.35
CA VAL A 233 13.55 -8.87 -6.48
C VAL A 233 13.14 -7.45 -6.81
N GLU A 234 11.94 -7.27 -7.38
CA GLU A 234 11.41 -5.94 -7.69
C GLU A 234 11.48 -5.07 -6.44
N ASP A 235 12.30 -4.04 -6.56
CA ASP A 235 12.61 -3.21 -5.43
C ASP A 235 11.58 -2.09 -5.33
N ILE A 236 10.73 -2.22 -4.32
CA ILE A 236 9.70 -1.25 -3.95
C ILE A 236 10.33 0.09 -3.50
N THR A 237 11.66 0.28 -3.58
CA THR A 237 12.36 1.58 -3.43
C THR A 237 11.65 2.80 -4.02
N GLY A 238 10.91 2.66 -5.13
CA GLY A 238 10.13 3.77 -5.69
C GLY A 238 8.90 4.14 -4.86
N GLY A 239 8.30 3.18 -4.14
CA GLY A 239 7.02 3.35 -3.45
C GLY A 239 7.08 4.28 -2.24
N PHE A 240 8.09 4.15 -1.37
CA PHE A 240 8.16 4.98 -0.16
C PHE A 240 8.56 6.43 -0.47
N THR A 241 9.53 6.65 -1.36
CA THR A 241 9.89 8.01 -1.80
C THR A 241 8.71 8.68 -2.51
N ARG A 242 8.00 7.94 -3.38
CA ARG A 242 6.80 8.44 -4.03
C ARG A 242 5.68 8.78 -3.04
N LEU A 243 5.52 7.98 -1.99
CA LEU A 243 4.56 8.26 -0.93
C LEU A 243 4.86 9.60 -0.24
N ILE A 244 6.14 9.87 0.07
CA ILE A 244 6.56 11.14 0.66
C ILE A 244 6.26 12.30 -0.29
N GLU A 245 6.59 12.17 -1.58
CA GLU A 245 6.31 13.23 -2.58
C GLU A 245 4.82 13.56 -2.66
N LEU A 246 3.96 12.56 -2.63
CA LEU A 246 2.51 12.74 -2.68
C LEU A 246 1.97 13.41 -1.42
N ILE A 247 2.55 13.13 -0.25
CA ILE A 247 2.14 13.73 1.03
C ILE A 247 2.67 15.17 1.16
N ASP A 248 3.91 15.40 0.72
CA ASP A 248 4.58 16.70 0.81
C ASP A 248 4.19 17.64 -0.33
N ALA A 249 3.39 17.15 -1.29
CA ALA A 249 2.92 17.89 -2.46
C ALA A 249 4.06 18.65 -3.17
N HIS A 250 5.21 17.98 -3.38
CA HIS A 250 6.34 18.58 -4.09
C HIS A 250 5.94 18.97 -5.53
N ASP A 251 6.20 20.21 -5.92
CA ASP A 251 5.87 20.75 -7.25
C ASP A 251 6.62 20.05 -8.39
N GLN A 252 7.77 19.42 -8.10
CA GLN A 252 8.52 18.62 -9.07
C GLN A 252 9.00 17.29 -8.46
N PRO A 253 8.48 16.14 -8.93
CA PRO A 253 9.13 14.85 -8.69
C PRO A 253 10.42 14.81 -9.53
N TRP A 254 11.53 14.47 -8.88
CA TRP A 254 12.87 14.38 -9.45
C TRP A 254 13.00 13.24 -10.48
#